data_AF-A0A419EN17-F1
#
_entry.id   AF-A0A419EN17-F1
#
_cell.length_a   1.000
_cell.length_b   1.000
_cell.length_c   1.000
_cell.angle_alpha   90.00
_cell.angle_beta   90.00
_cell.angle_gamma   90.00
#
_symmetry.space_group_name_H-M   'P 1'
#
loop_
_entity.id
_entity.type
_entity.pdbx_description
1 polymer ?
#
loop_
_entity_poly.entity_id
_entity_poly.type
_entity_poly.pdbx_seq_one_letter_code
_entity_poly.pdbx_strand_id
1 'polypeptide(L)'
;MARDNTSADDALFNVPPDILKPGEPSESYLEQYKLYLSYLDKLADRRQSSNTFFLTLNTGLCAAIAFLCSKETAEEIRRLLFVIPFAGIVVSVFWHRLVASYRQLSNEKFNIVHRMEKHLPTAPYRAEWAALGSGKDSSKYVPLTQVEIWVPRLFITMYVMLVVYLFPWMRIIGMMKCSQQ
;
A
#
# COMPACT_ATOMS: atom_id res chain seq x y z
N MET A 1 2.34 -23.78 4.40
CA MET A 1 1.61 -23.94 3.12
C MET A 1 2.61 -23.69 2.01
N ALA A 2 3.24 -24.75 1.50
CA ALA A 2 4.15 -24.63 0.36
C ALA A 2 3.29 -24.29 -0.85
N ARG A 3 3.37 -23.04 -1.33
CA ARG A 3 2.81 -22.68 -2.64
C ARG A 3 3.45 -23.62 -3.65
N ASP A 4 2.66 -24.16 -4.57
CA ASP A 4 3.14 -24.96 -5.68
C ASP A 4 4.23 -24.17 -6.42
N ASN A 5 5.49 -24.53 -6.16
CA ASN A 5 6.64 -23.75 -6.63
C ASN A 5 6.96 -24.06 -8.09
N THR A 6 6.45 -25.19 -8.59
CA THR A 6 6.68 -25.71 -9.94
C THR A 6 6.00 -24.81 -10.96
N SER A 7 4.72 -24.44 -10.74
CA SER A 7 3.98 -23.57 -11.66
C SER A 7 4.62 -22.19 -11.87
N ALA A 8 5.29 -21.66 -10.86
CA ALA A 8 5.93 -20.35 -10.92
C ALA A 8 7.32 -20.40 -11.54
N ASP A 9 8.06 -21.49 -11.33
CA ASP A 9 9.34 -21.72 -12.02
C ASP A 9 9.08 -22.00 -13.52
N ASP A 10 8.06 -22.79 -13.85
CA ASP A 10 7.63 -23.06 -15.23
C ASP A 10 7.21 -21.78 -15.97
N ALA A 11 6.61 -20.81 -15.27
CA ALA A 11 6.24 -19.51 -15.84
C ALA A 11 7.40 -18.53 -15.94
N LEU A 12 8.46 -18.69 -15.14
CA LEU A 12 9.62 -17.79 -15.11
C LEU A 12 10.66 -18.18 -16.17
N PHE A 13 10.90 -19.49 -16.32
CA PHE A 13 11.96 -20.01 -17.17
C PHE A 13 11.40 -20.59 -18.47
N ASN A 14 11.60 -19.87 -19.58
CA ASN A 14 11.26 -20.36 -20.92
C ASN A 14 12.17 -21.51 -21.40
N VAL A 15 13.27 -21.76 -20.69
CA VAL A 15 14.22 -22.84 -20.93
C VAL A 15 14.39 -23.58 -19.60
N PRO A 16 14.44 -24.93 -19.59
CA PRO A 16 14.57 -25.70 -18.37
C PRO A 16 15.70 -25.20 -17.45
N PRO A 17 15.44 -24.96 -16.15
CA PRO A 17 16.41 -24.36 -15.23
C PRO A 17 17.70 -25.18 -15.01
N ASP A 18 17.65 -26.48 -15.28
CA ASP A 18 18.75 -27.44 -15.25
C ASP A 18 19.78 -27.23 -16.38
N ILE A 19 19.39 -26.55 -17.47
CA ILE A 19 20.30 -26.17 -18.57
C ILE A 19 21.12 -24.93 -18.19
N LEU A 20 20.63 -24.10 -17.27
CA LEU A 20 21.38 -22.96 -16.74
C LEU A 20 22.48 -23.48 -15.81
N LYS A 21 23.74 -23.45 -16.25
CA LYS A 21 24.88 -23.80 -15.41
C LYS A 21 24.92 -22.92 -14.15
N PRO A 22 24.67 -23.47 -12.94
CA PRO A 22 24.67 -22.68 -11.73
C PRO A 22 26.07 -22.10 -11.50
N GLY A 23 26.19 -20.78 -11.37
CA GLY A 23 27.47 -20.11 -11.12
C GLY A 23 28.25 -19.65 -12.37
N GLU A 24 27.80 -20.00 -13.58
CA GLU A 24 28.27 -19.41 -14.84
C GLU A 24 27.07 -18.85 -15.64
N PRO A 25 26.40 -17.80 -15.13
CA PRO A 25 25.26 -17.23 -15.82
C PRO A 25 25.71 -16.63 -17.16
N SER A 26 24.90 -16.82 -18.20
CA SER A 26 25.12 -16.13 -19.47
C SER A 26 25.04 -14.61 -19.26
N GLU A 27 25.76 -13.85 -20.08
CA GLU A 27 25.74 -12.38 -20.02
C GLU A 27 24.32 -11.83 -20.14
N SER A 28 23.51 -12.41 -21.04
CA SER A 28 22.10 -12.06 -21.20
C SER A 28 21.26 -12.32 -19.94
N TYR A 29 21.53 -13.41 -19.20
CA TYR A 29 20.81 -13.70 -17.96
C TYR A 29 21.16 -12.67 -16.87
N LEU A 30 22.44 -12.34 -16.74
CA LEU A 30 22.91 -11.33 -15.80
C LEU A 30 22.34 -9.94 -16.15
N GLU A 31 22.22 -9.62 -17.43
CA GLU A 31 21.60 -8.37 -17.89
C GLU A 31 20.09 -8.33 -17.57
N GLN A 32 19.36 -9.40 -17.83
CA GLN A 32 17.94 -9.52 -17.46
C GLN A 32 17.74 -9.33 -15.94
N TYR A 33 18.61 -9.95 -15.13
CA TYR A 33 18.60 -9.78 -13.68
C TYR A 33 18.82 -8.32 -13.27
N LYS A 34 19.87 -7.66 -13.80
CA LYS A 34 20.16 -6.24 -13.51
C LYS A 34 19.01 -5.32 -13.92
N LEU A 35 18.43 -5.55 -15.11
CA LEU A 35 17.30 -4.77 -15.61
C LEU A 35 16.06 -4.96 -14.73
N TYR A 36 15.79 -6.19 -14.31
CA TYR A 36 14.69 -6.50 -13.42
C TYR A 36 14.85 -5.80 -12.06
N LEU A 37 16.04 -5.84 -11.47
CA LEU A 37 16.34 -5.11 -10.22
C LEU A 37 16.14 -3.60 -10.38
N SER A 38 16.65 -3.00 -11.45
CA SER A 38 16.45 -1.57 -11.72
C SER A 38 14.96 -1.21 -11.84
N TYR A 39 14.14 -2.12 -12.37
CA TYR A 39 12.69 -1.94 -12.40
C TYR A 39 12.07 -2.03 -10.99
N LEU A 40 12.57 -2.90 -10.10
CA LEU A 40 12.09 -2.98 -8.72
C LEU A 40 12.33 -1.68 -7.95
N ASP A 41 13.50 -1.08 -8.12
CA ASP A 41 13.83 0.20 -7.47
C ASP A 41 12.88 1.30 -7.97
N LYS A 42 12.67 1.38 -9.28
CA LYS A 42 11.69 2.32 -9.88
C LYS A 42 10.26 2.08 -9.39
N LEU A 43 9.88 0.83 -9.11
CA LEU A 43 8.58 0.51 -8.54
C LEU A 43 8.47 0.99 -7.09
N ALA A 44 9.54 0.86 -6.30
CA ALA A 44 9.59 1.39 -4.94
C ALA A 44 9.46 2.92 -4.95
N ASP A 45 10.13 3.62 -5.85
CA ASP A 45 10.01 5.07 -6.02
C ASP A 45 8.57 5.49 -6.39
N ARG A 46 7.92 4.76 -7.30
CA ARG A 46 6.51 4.99 -7.67
C ARG A 46 5.56 4.80 -6.48
N ARG A 47 5.82 3.80 -5.62
CA ARG A 47 5.07 3.60 -4.37
C ARG A 47 5.23 4.81 -3.45
N GLN A 48 6.47 5.27 -3.25
CA GLN A 48 6.76 6.42 -2.40
C GLN A 48 6.10 7.71 -2.92
N SER A 49 6.20 7.97 -4.22
CA SER A 49 5.52 9.11 -4.87
C SER A 49 4.00 9.06 -4.67
N SER A 50 3.40 7.87 -4.84
CA SER A 50 1.96 7.68 -4.60
C SER A 50 1.57 7.96 -3.14
N ASN A 51 2.37 7.49 -2.18
CA ASN A 51 2.15 7.75 -0.75
C ASN A 51 2.21 9.25 -0.42
N THR A 52 3.22 9.96 -0.94
CA THR A 52 3.36 11.41 -0.76
C THR A 52 2.19 12.18 -1.39
N PHE A 53 1.71 11.76 -2.55
CA PHE A 53 0.54 12.36 -3.20
C PHE A 53 -0.70 12.27 -2.31
N PHE A 54 -1.04 11.08 -1.80
CA PHE A 54 -2.21 10.91 -0.94
C PHE A 54 -2.07 11.61 0.41
N LEU A 55 -0.86 11.63 0.98
CA LEU A 55 -0.61 12.38 2.22
C LEU A 55 -0.84 13.88 2.02
N THR A 56 -0.31 14.43 0.94
CA THR A 56 -0.52 15.85 0.56
C THR A 56 -1.99 16.15 0.35
N LEU A 57 -2.71 15.27 -0.37
CA LEU A 57 -4.14 15.44 -0.63
C LEU A 57 -4.96 15.45 0.67
N ASN A 58 -4.74 14.48 1.56
CA ASN A 58 -5.41 14.44 2.86
C ASN A 58 -5.04 15.63 3.75
N THR A 59 -3.80 16.08 3.71
CA THR A 59 -3.35 17.28 4.45
C THR A 59 -4.09 18.53 3.96
N GLY A 60 -4.25 18.68 2.65
CA GLY A 60 -5.06 19.75 2.05
C GLY A 60 -6.53 19.68 2.45
N LEU A 61 -7.12 18.47 2.48
CA LEU A 61 -8.49 18.28 2.96
C LEU A 61 -8.64 18.64 4.45
N CYS A 62 -7.67 18.29 5.30
CA CYS A 62 -7.66 18.68 6.71
C CYS A 62 -7.57 20.20 6.87
N ALA A 63 -6.70 20.86 6.10
CA ALA A 63 -6.59 22.32 6.11
C ALA A 63 -7.92 22.99 5.66
N ALA A 64 -8.58 22.44 4.63
CA ALA A 64 -9.89 22.91 4.20
C ALA A 64 -10.96 22.74 5.30
N ILE A 65 -10.99 21.60 6.00
CA ILE A 65 -11.91 21.40 7.14
C ILE A 65 -11.62 22.40 8.25
N ALA A 66 -10.35 22.58 8.62
CA ALA A 66 -9.95 23.53 9.67
C ALA A 66 -10.38 24.97 9.32
N PHE A 67 -10.19 25.37 8.06
CA PHE A 67 -10.66 26.66 7.55
C PHE A 67 -12.18 26.81 7.66
N LEU A 68 -12.95 25.81 7.24
CA LEU A 68 -14.41 25.84 7.29
C LEU A 68 -14.99 25.83 8.72
N CYS A 69 -14.22 25.35 9.69
CA CYS A 69 -14.58 25.42 11.11
C CYS A 69 -14.31 26.81 11.74
N SER A 70 -13.65 27.73 11.03
CA SER A 70 -13.41 29.09 11.52
C SER A 70 -14.72 29.89 11.61
N LYS A 71 -14.80 30.78 12.61
CA LYS A 71 -16.01 31.60 12.88
C LYS A 71 -16.32 32.63 11.78
N GLU A 72 -15.36 32.90 10.90
CA GLU A 72 -15.45 33.90 9.84
C GLU A 72 -16.02 33.32 8.52
N THR A 73 -16.20 31.99 8.45
CA THR A 73 -16.69 31.33 7.24
C THR A 73 -18.20 31.52 7.08
N ALA A 74 -18.64 31.95 5.89
CA ALA A 74 -20.05 32.08 5.56
C ALA A 74 -20.80 30.73 5.69
N GLU A 75 -22.00 30.76 6.27
CA GLU A 75 -22.82 29.56 6.52
C GLU A 75 -23.13 28.76 5.24
N GLU A 76 -23.23 29.43 4.08
CA GLU A 76 -23.45 28.74 2.81
C GLU A 76 -22.29 27.82 2.42
N ILE A 77 -21.05 28.28 2.64
CA ILE A 77 -19.81 27.54 2.36
C ILE A 77 -19.61 26.46 3.41
N ARG A 78 -20.02 26.72 4.65
CA ARG A 78 -19.96 25.77 5.77
C ARG A 78 -20.71 24.47 5.50
N ARG A 79 -21.72 24.47 4.61
CA ARG A 79 -22.39 23.24 4.12
C ARG A 79 -21.44 22.25 3.44
N LEU A 80 -20.30 22.70 2.90
CA LEU A 80 -19.27 21.82 2.34
C LEU A 80 -18.62 20.90 3.39
N LEU A 81 -18.76 21.20 4.69
CA LEU A 81 -18.33 20.30 5.77
C LEU A 81 -19.00 18.92 5.71
N PHE A 82 -20.15 18.77 5.03
CA PHE A 82 -20.74 17.46 4.78
C PHE A 82 -20.13 16.72 3.58
N VAL A 83 -19.51 17.41 2.63
CA VAL A 83 -18.99 16.80 1.40
C VAL A 83 -17.52 16.41 1.54
N ILE A 84 -16.72 17.30 2.16
CA ILE A 84 -15.26 17.14 2.26
C ILE A 84 -14.85 15.87 3.02
N PRO A 85 -15.44 15.52 4.18
CA PRO A 85 -15.09 14.30 4.89
C PRO A 85 -15.41 13.03 4.09
N PHE A 86 -16.51 13.02 3.32
CA PHE A 86 -16.83 11.90 2.43
C PHE A 86 -15.79 11.76 1.32
N ALA A 87 -15.38 12.86 0.69
CA ALA A 87 -14.29 12.85 -0.27
C ALA A 87 -12.98 12.32 0.36
N GLY A 88 -12.67 12.74 1.59
CA GLY A 88 -11.53 12.26 2.36
C GLY A 88 -11.56 10.75 2.64
N ILE A 89 -12.73 10.19 2.96
CA ILE A 89 -12.92 8.74 3.12
C ILE A 89 -12.62 8.02 1.80
N VAL A 90 -13.20 8.47 0.68
CA VAL A 90 -13.01 7.84 -0.64
C VAL A 90 -11.53 7.88 -1.04
N VAL A 91 -10.88 9.03 -0.89
CA VAL A 91 -9.45 9.21 -1.16
C VAL A 91 -8.61 8.26 -0.31
N SER A 92 -8.91 8.17 0.99
CA SER A 92 -8.15 7.31 1.92
C SER A 92 -8.38 5.82 1.67
N VAL A 93 -9.58 5.42 1.23
CA VAL A 93 -9.87 4.04 0.79
C VAL A 93 -9.06 3.70 -0.46
N PHE A 94 -9.01 4.59 -1.45
CA PHE A 94 -8.17 4.37 -2.63
C PHE A 94 -6.69 4.29 -2.28
N TRP A 95 -6.22 5.15 -1.38
CA TRP A 95 -4.85 5.08 -0.88
C TRP A 95 -4.56 3.72 -0.24
N HIS A 96 -5.43 3.25 0.66
CA HIS A 96 -5.28 1.96 1.32
C HIS A 96 -5.20 0.81 0.30
N ARG A 97 -6.09 0.80 -0.70
CA ARG A 97 -6.10 -0.23 -1.76
C ARG A 97 -4.84 -0.19 -2.61
N LEU A 98 -4.34 1.01 -2.92
CA LEU A 98 -3.13 1.17 -3.73
C LEU A 98 -1.89 0.64 -2.98
N VAL A 99 -1.73 0.99 -1.70
CA VAL A 99 -0.63 0.47 -0.87
C VAL A 99 -0.71 -1.05 -0.74
N ALA A 100 -1.90 -1.60 -0.53
CA ALA A 100 -2.10 -3.05 -0.46
C ALA A 100 -1.72 -3.75 -1.78
N SER A 101 -2.05 -3.15 -2.91
CA SER A 101 -1.68 -3.65 -4.25
C SER A 101 -0.15 -3.65 -4.45
N TYR A 102 0.51 -2.54 -4.13
CA TYR A 102 1.98 -2.46 -4.20
C TYR A 102 2.66 -3.48 -3.29
N ARG A 103 2.12 -3.71 -2.08
CA ARG A 103 2.63 -4.74 -1.17
C ARG A 103 2.62 -6.12 -1.82
N GLN A 104 1.49 -6.50 -2.39
CA GLN A 104 1.32 -7.82 -3.02
C GLN A 104 2.26 -7.97 -4.21
N LEU A 105 2.32 -6.95 -5.08
CA LEU A 105 3.19 -6.95 -6.25
C LEU A 105 4.67 -7.00 -5.88
N SER A 106 5.11 -6.19 -4.91
CA SER A 106 6.50 -6.18 -4.45
C SER A 106 6.91 -7.54 -3.88
N ASN A 107 6.06 -8.18 -3.07
CA ASN A 107 6.36 -9.50 -2.51
C ASN A 107 6.59 -10.56 -3.59
N GLU A 108 5.73 -10.62 -4.61
CA GLU A 108 5.89 -11.59 -5.69
C GLU A 108 7.11 -11.27 -6.57
N LYS A 109 7.41 -9.99 -6.78
CA LYS A 109 8.61 -9.57 -7.52
C LYS A 109 9.91 -9.94 -6.79
N PHE A 110 9.97 -9.78 -5.47
CA PHE A 110 11.11 -10.27 -4.68
C PHE A 110 11.25 -11.80 -4.75
N ASN A 111 10.14 -12.53 -4.76
CA ASN A 111 10.17 -13.98 -4.94
C ASN A 111 10.76 -14.37 -6.31
N ILE A 112 10.45 -13.63 -7.38
CA ILE A 112 11.08 -13.81 -8.70
C ILE A 112 12.60 -13.56 -8.62
N VAL A 113 13.04 -12.48 -7.96
CA VAL A 113 14.48 -12.23 -7.72
C VAL A 113 15.14 -13.40 -7.02
N HIS A 114 14.55 -13.91 -5.93
CA HIS A 114 15.10 -15.06 -5.20
C HIS A 114 15.18 -16.33 -6.05
N ARG A 115 14.26 -16.52 -7.00
CA ARG A 115 14.30 -17.62 -7.97
C ARG A 115 15.42 -17.42 -8.98
N MET A 116 15.58 -16.21 -9.50
CA MET A 116 16.68 -15.89 -10.42
C MET A 116 18.05 -16.08 -9.75
N GLU A 117 18.18 -15.65 -8.49
CA GLU A 117 19.41 -15.79 -7.71
C GLU A 117 19.85 -17.23 -7.46
N LYS A 118 18.98 -18.24 -7.65
CA LYS A 118 19.39 -19.66 -7.56
C LYS A 118 20.40 -20.05 -8.65
N HIS A 119 20.44 -19.31 -9.76
CA HIS A 119 21.30 -19.58 -10.90
C HIS A 119 22.51 -18.64 -10.99
N LEU A 120 22.60 -17.66 -10.07
CA LEU A 120 23.71 -16.73 -9.97
C LEU A 120 24.77 -17.25 -8.97
N PRO A 121 26.05 -16.85 -9.12
CA PRO A 121 27.11 -17.24 -8.18
C PRO A 121 26.84 -16.73 -6.75
N THR A 122 26.14 -15.60 -6.64
CA THR A 122 25.80 -14.97 -5.38
C THR A 122 24.32 -14.61 -5.35
N ALA A 123 23.73 -14.64 -4.16
CA ALA A 123 22.31 -14.40 -3.91
C ALA A 123 22.13 -13.34 -2.80
N PRO A 124 22.53 -12.08 -3.04
CA PRO A 124 22.53 -11.03 -2.01
C PRO A 124 21.13 -10.78 -1.42
N TYR A 125 20.06 -10.73 -2.22
CA TYR A 125 18.71 -10.48 -1.72
C TYR A 125 18.15 -11.66 -0.94
N ARG A 126 18.52 -12.89 -1.31
CA ARG A 126 18.20 -14.07 -0.51
C ARG A 126 18.92 -14.06 0.83
N ALA A 127 20.19 -13.64 0.85
CA ALA A 127 20.97 -13.50 2.07
C ALA A 127 20.39 -12.42 2.99
N GLU A 128 20.00 -11.26 2.43
CA GLU A 128 19.31 -10.19 3.16
C GLU A 128 17.99 -10.69 3.76
N TRP A 129 17.15 -11.35 2.96
CA TRP A 129 15.88 -11.92 3.44
C TRP A 129 16.07 -12.96 4.55
N ALA A 130 17.13 -13.77 4.48
CA ALA A 130 17.50 -14.70 5.55
C ALA A 130 17.92 -13.96 6.83
N ALA A 131 18.74 -12.91 6.72
CA ALA A 131 19.18 -12.09 7.83
C ALA A 131 18.01 -11.37 8.53
N LEU A 132 17.00 -10.94 7.76
CA LEU A 132 15.76 -10.32 8.26
C LEU A 132 14.76 -11.34 8.86
N GLY A 133 15.17 -12.61 9.05
CA GLY A 133 14.34 -13.63 9.70
C GLY A 133 13.29 -14.26 8.78
N SER A 134 13.42 -14.09 7.46
CA SER A 134 12.59 -14.74 6.43
C SER A 134 11.07 -14.59 6.63
N GLY A 135 10.64 -13.49 7.25
CA GLY A 135 9.24 -13.23 7.58
C GLY A 135 8.65 -14.09 8.70
N LYS A 136 9.47 -14.89 9.40
CA LYS A 136 9.04 -15.71 10.56
C LYS A 136 9.21 -14.99 11.88
N ASP A 137 10.10 -14.00 11.93
CA ASP A 137 10.45 -13.28 13.14
C ASP A 137 10.11 -11.79 13.02
N SER A 138 8.92 -11.42 13.51
CA SER A 138 8.46 -10.02 13.49
C SER A 138 9.27 -9.08 14.38
N SER A 139 10.14 -9.62 15.27
CA SER A 139 11.04 -8.80 16.08
C SER A 139 12.25 -8.29 15.28
N LYS A 140 12.62 -8.99 14.20
CA LYS A 140 13.78 -8.66 13.36
C LYS A 140 13.44 -7.68 12.24
N TYR A 141 12.24 -7.77 11.69
CA TYR A 141 11.84 -6.90 10.58
C TYR A 141 10.34 -6.66 10.56
N VAL A 142 9.97 -5.38 10.67
CA VAL A 142 8.63 -4.88 10.41
C VAL A 142 8.64 -4.25 9.02
N PRO A 143 7.95 -4.83 8.02
CA PRO A 143 7.91 -4.24 6.68
C PRO A 143 7.35 -2.82 6.75
N LEU A 144 8.02 -1.86 6.10
CA LEU A 144 7.55 -0.48 6.01
C LEU A 144 6.10 -0.39 5.53
N THR A 145 5.70 -1.31 4.65
CA THR A 145 4.34 -1.41 4.11
C THR A 145 3.27 -1.69 5.16
N GLN A 146 3.61 -2.26 6.33
CA GLN A 146 2.67 -2.35 7.44
C GLN A 146 2.33 -0.96 7.97
N VAL A 147 3.33 -0.10 8.17
CA VAL A 147 3.13 1.30 8.60
C VAL A 147 2.35 2.09 7.54
N GLU A 148 2.72 1.95 6.26
CA GLU A 148 2.03 2.61 5.14
C GLU A 148 0.54 2.22 5.04
N ILE A 149 0.15 1.03 5.52
CA ILE A 149 -1.26 0.58 5.56
C ILE A 149 -2.04 1.23 6.71
N TRP A 150 -1.39 1.53 7.83
CA TRP A 150 -2.04 2.11 9.01
C TRP A 150 -2.38 3.60 8.82
N VAL A 151 -1.55 4.35 8.10
CA VAL A 151 -1.78 5.77 7.83
C VAL A 151 -3.13 6.06 7.16
N PRO A 152 -3.52 5.44 6.03
CA PRO A 152 -4.84 5.68 5.44
C PRO A 152 -5.99 5.23 6.34
N ARG A 153 -5.81 4.17 7.15
CA ARG A 153 -6.83 3.74 8.13
C ARG A 153 -7.07 4.80 9.21
N LEU A 154 -6.02 5.48 9.66
CA LEU A 154 -6.12 6.59 10.59
C LEU A 154 -6.95 7.73 9.98
N PHE A 155 -6.67 8.13 8.73
CA PHE A 155 -7.45 9.16 8.04
C PHE A 155 -8.92 8.75 7.84
N ILE A 156 -9.19 7.51 7.41
CA ILE A 156 -10.58 6.99 7.32
C ILE A 156 -11.29 7.13 8.66
N THR A 157 -10.65 6.69 9.75
CA THR A 157 -11.23 6.74 11.10
C THR A 157 -11.53 8.18 11.51
N MET A 158 -10.58 9.09 11.28
CA MET A 158 -10.74 10.52 11.56
C MET A 158 -11.92 11.13 10.78
N TYR A 159 -12.04 10.87 9.47
CA TYR A 159 -13.16 11.39 8.68
C TYR A 159 -14.50 10.77 9.07
N VAL A 160 -14.54 9.47 9.39
CA VAL A 160 -15.76 8.80 9.88
C VAL A 160 -16.22 9.42 11.20
N MET A 161 -15.31 9.65 12.15
CA MET A 161 -15.63 10.34 13.40
C MET A 161 -16.17 11.75 13.15
N LEU A 162 -15.61 12.48 12.18
CA LEU A 162 -16.10 13.80 11.80
C LEU A 162 -17.51 13.75 11.18
N VAL A 163 -17.79 12.81 10.29
CA VAL A 163 -19.14 12.61 9.72
C VAL A 163 -20.14 12.28 10.82
N VAL A 164 -19.79 11.36 11.72
CA VAL A 164 -20.61 10.98 12.88
C VAL A 164 -20.88 12.20 13.76
N TYR A 165 -19.88 13.02 14.05
CA TYR A 165 -20.04 14.22 14.87
C TYR A 165 -20.95 15.27 14.22
N LEU A 166 -20.80 15.50 12.91
CA LEU A 166 -21.61 16.47 12.16
C LEU A 166 -23.05 16.00 11.91
N PHE A 167 -23.31 14.70 12.05
CA PHE A 167 -24.62 14.13 11.81
C PHE A 167 -25.64 14.64 12.86
N PRO A 168 -26.81 15.17 12.45
CA PRO A 168 -27.76 15.78 13.36
C PRO A 168 -28.57 14.72 14.12
N TRP A 169 -27.94 14.03 15.08
CA TRP A 169 -28.51 12.94 15.88
C TRP A 169 -29.86 13.30 16.51
N MET A 170 -30.02 14.55 16.95
CA MET A 170 -31.25 15.04 17.59
C MET A 170 -32.47 15.01 16.65
N ARG A 171 -32.30 15.26 15.34
CA ARG A 171 -33.41 15.24 14.38
C ARG A 171 -33.91 13.82 14.10
N ILE A 172 -33.03 12.82 14.12
CA ILE A 172 -33.39 11.43 13.85
C ILE A 172 -34.08 10.78 15.05
N ILE A 173 -33.59 11.05 16.26
CA ILE A 173 -34.25 10.56 17.50
C ILE A 173 -35.68 11.11 17.60
N GLY A 174 -35.91 12.36 17.19
CA GLY A 174 -37.25 12.94 17.08
C GLY A 174 -38.16 12.21 16.09
N MET A 175 -37.66 11.87 14.90
CA MET A 175 -38.43 11.12 13.88
C MET A 175 -38.76 9.69 14.33
N MET A 176 -37.83 8.99 15.01
CA MET A 176 -38.09 7.64 15.52
C MET A 176 -39.15 7.61 16.63
N LYS A 177 -39.22 8.64 17.47
CA LYS A 177 -40.28 8.75 18.48
C LYS A 177 -41.65 9.06 17.86
N CYS A 178 -41.69 9.84 16.78
CA CYS A 178 -42.93 10.21 16.11
C CYS A 178 -43.54 9.06 15.29
N SER A 179 -42.74 8.08 14.83
CA SER A 179 -43.26 6.92 14.07
C SER A 179 -43.79 5.76 14.96
N GLN A 180 -43.64 5.86 16.28
CA GLN A 180 -44.09 4.86 17.26
C GLN A 180 -45.41 5.28 17.96
N GLN A 181 -46.00 6.40 17.52
CA GLN A 181 -47.21 7.00 18.07
C GLN A 181 -48.25 7.15 16.96
#